data_AF-A0A974VVK2-F1
#
_entry.id   AF-A0A974VVK2-F1
#
_cell.length_a   1.000
_cell.length_b   1.000
_cell.length_c   1.000
_cell.angle_alpha   90.00
_cell.angle_beta   90.00
_cell.angle_gamma   90.00
#
_symmetry.space_group_name_H-M   'P 1'
#
loop_
_entity.id
_entity.type
_entity.pdbx_description
1 polymer ?
#
loop_
_entity_poly.entity_id
_entity_poly.type
_entity_poly.pdbx_seq_one_letter_code
_entity_poly.pdbx_strand_id
1 'polypeptide(L)' 'MDQIDGWVFQVTSGNPKEGAQGVEMYIVWDASEDAAANLLKEKFSLGDDDILASVEAVTADILSAQGLQPGQASVFQEPD' A
#
# COMPACT_ATOMS: atom_id res chain seq x y z
N MET A 1 4.16 11.29 -19.80
CA MET A 1 4.63 10.55 -18.62
C MET A 1 3.44 10.53 -17.70
N ASP A 2 2.83 9.37 -17.51
CA ASP A 2 1.78 9.19 -16.51
C ASP A 2 2.36 9.59 -15.16
N GLN A 3 1.76 10.59 -14.52
CA GLN A 3 2.21 11.09 -13.23
C GLN A 3 1.84 10.03 -12.19
N ILE A 4 2.86 9.38 -11.63
CA ILE A 4 2.68 8.46 -10.51
C ILE A 4 2.51 9.32 -9.26
N ASP A 5 1.33 9.26 -8.67
CA ASP A 5 1.03 9.98 -7.43
C ASP A 5 0.97 9.04 -6.22
N GLY A 6 0.98 7.73 -6.44
CA GLY A 6 0.89 6.73 -5.38
C GLY A 6 1.26 5.32 -5.82
N TRP A 7 1.23 4.43 -4.83
CA TRP A 7 1.65 3.04 -4.96
C TRP A 7 0.70 2.11 -4.23
N VAL A 8 0.44 0.95 -4.83
CA VAL A 8 -0.25 -0.17 -4.19
C VAL A 8 0.79 -1.19 -3.75
N PHE A 9 0.74 -1.58 -2.48
CA PHE A 9 1.62 -2.56 -1.88
C PHE A 9 0.84 -3.80 -1.47
N GLN A 10 1.44 -4.95 -1.69
CA GLN A 10 0.96 -6.21 -1.14
C GLN A 10 1.66 -6.45 0.19
N VAL A 11 0.89 -6.56 1.26
CA VAL A 11 1.37 -6.80 2.61
C VAL A 11 0.87 -8.17 3.07
N THR A 12 1.72 -8.96 3.70
CA THR A 12 1.26 -10.17 4.37
C THR A 12 1.07 -9.90 5.84
N SER A 13 -0.07 -10.32 6.37
CA SER A 13 -0.35 -10.32 7.79
C SER A 13 -0.43 -11.76 8.29
N GLY A 14 0.31 -12.09 9.35
CA GLY A 14 0.23 -13.38 10.02
C GLY A 14 1.45 -14.28 9.80
N ASN A 15 1.51 -15.35 10.59
CA ASN A 15 2.66 -16.24 10.63
C ASN A 15 2.36 -17.52 9.82
N PRO A 16 3.06 -17.78 8.71
CA PRO A 16 2.81 -18.96 7.89
C PRO A 16 3.02 -20.27 8.67
N LYS A 17 3.81 -20.24 9.75
CA LYS A 17 4.00 -21.40 10.65
C LYS A 17 2.76 -21.73 11.48
N GLU A 18 1.88 -20.77 11.67
CA GLU A 18 0.62 -20.91 12.42
C GLU A 18 -0.57 -21.19 11.49
N GLY A 19 -0.33 -21.28 10.18
CA GLY A 19 -1.33 -21.66 9.18
C GLY A 19 -2.29 -20.55 8.76
N ALA A 20 -2.16 -19.34 9.33
CA ALA A 20 -2.91 -18.15 8.93
C ALA A 20 -1.95 -17.15 8.28
N GLN A 21 -2.02 -17.05 6.96
CA GLN A 21 -1.35 -16.00 6.20
C GLN A 21 -2.43 -15.25 5.41
N GLY A 22 -2.71 -14.03 5.84
CA GLY A 22 -3.52 -13.08 5.10
C GLY A 22 -2.64 -12.30 4.14
N VAL A 23 -3.12 -12.10 2.93
CA VAL A 23 -2.53 -11.14 2.00
C VAL A 23 -3.52 -10.00 1.88
N GLU A 24 -3.07 -8.80 2.21
CA GLU A 24 -3.83 -7.58 2.12
C GLU A 24 -3.14 -6.61 1.16
N MET A 25 -3.94 -5.84 0.44
CA MET A 25 -3.43 -4.79 -0.43
C MET A 25 -3.61 -3.45 0.28
N TYR A 26 -2.60 -2.60 0.18
CA TYR A 26 -2.60 -1.27 0.75
C TYR A 26 -2.25 -0.27 -0.35
N ILE A 27 -2.80 0.92 -0.25
CA ILE A 27 -2.57 2.00 -1.21
C ILE A 27 -2.06 3.23 -0.48
N VAL A 28 -1.05 3.88 -1.03
CA VAL A 28 -0.37 5.03 -0.43
C VAL A 28 -0.28 6.16 -1.45
N TRP A 29 -0.64 7.37 -1.05
CA TRP A 29 -0.49 8.58 -1.85
C TRP A 29 0.88 9.22 -1.60
N ASP A 30 1.91 8.69 -2.26
CA ASP A 30 3.23 9.29 -2.34
C ASP A 30 3.86 8.99 -3.71
N ALA A 31 4.53 9.97 -4.32
CA ALA A 31 5.16 9.78 -5.63
C ALA A 31 6.40 8.88 -5.57
N SER A 32 7.05 8.76 -4.40
CA SER A 32 8.24 7.95 -4.20
C SER A 32 7.87 6.59 -3.59
N GLU A 33 8.23 5.50 -4.27
CA GLU A 33 7.95 4.12 -3.81
C GLU A 33 8.55 3.86 -2.41
N ASP A 34 9.82 4.22 -2.20
CA ASP A 34 10.49 4.06 -0.90
C ASP A 34 9.80 4.85 0.22
N ALA A 35 9.35 6.08 -0.08
CA ALA A 35 8.64 6.91 0.90
C ALA A 35 7.25 6.35 1.19
N ALA A 36 6.57 5.86 0.16
CA ALA A 36 5.27 5.21 0.26
C ALA A 36 5.34 3.94 1.13
N ALA A 37 6.36 3.10 0.91
CA ALA A 37 6.61 1.90 1.70
C ALA A 37 6.92 2.24 3.17
N ASN A 38 7.75 3.25 3.43
CA ASN A 38 8.05 3.69 4.80
C ASN A 38 6.80 4.23 5.51
N LEU A 39 6.00 5.06 4.82
CA LEU A 39 4.76 5.61 5.37
C LEU A 39 3.77 4.50 5.71
N LEU A 40 3.70 3.45 4.88
CA LEU A 40 2.88 2.28 5.15
C LEU A 40 3.36 1.53 6.39
N LYS A 41 4.67 1.27 6.51
CA LYS A 41 5.28 0.63 7.68
C LYS A 41 5.00 1.40 8.96
N GLU A 42 5.21 2.72 8.95
CA GLU A 42 4.98 3.56 10.12
C GLU A 42 3.51 3.59 10.51
N LYS A 43 2.59 3.72 9.54
CA LYS A 43 1.16 3.85 9.81
C LYS A 43 0.53 2.56 10.32
N PHE A 44 0.96 1.41 9.80
CA PHE A 44 0.38 0.10 10.12
C PHE A 44 1.28 -0.75 11.03
N SER A 45 2.38 -0.18 11.53
CA SER A 45 3.38 -0.88 12.36
C SER A 45 3.90 -2.17 11.71
N LEU A 46 4.15 -2.12 10.40
CA LEU A 46 4.65 -3.26 9.62
C LEU A 46 6.18 -3.31 9.70
N GLY A 47 6.73 -4.53 9.70
CA GLY A 47 8.15 -4.79 9.53
C GLY A 47 8.59 -4.76 8.06
N ASP A 48 9.90 -4.83 7.83
CA ASP A 48 10.47 -4.91 6.48
C ASP A 48 10.04 -6.17 5.72
N ASP A 49 9.81 -7.27 6.43
CA ASP A 49 9.39 -8.56 5.86
C ASP A 49 7.88 -8.65 5.58
N ASP A 50 7.08 -7.68 6.05
CA ASP A 50 5.63 -7.70 5.88
C ASP A 50 5.22 -7.17 4.51
N ILE A 51 5.99 -6.25 3.90
CA ILE A 51 5.75 -5.76 2.54
C ILE A 51 6.39 -6.72 1.54
N LEU A 52 5.58 -7.40 0.73
CA LEU A 52 6.07 -8.32 -0.30
C LEU A 52 6.61 -7.58 -1.52
N ALA A 53 5.83 -6.63 -2.04
CA ALA A 53 6.12 -5.93 -3.28
C ALA A 53 5.21 -4.71 -3.47
N SER A 54 5.67 -3.74 -4.25
CA SER A 54 4.82 -2.80 -4.96
C SER A 54 4.16 -3.54 -6.14
N VAL A 55 2.83 -3.48 -6.20
CA VAL A 55 2.02 -4.18 -7.21
C VAL A 55 1.78 -3.27 -8.40
N GLU A 56 1.40 -2.02 -8.14
CA GLU A 56 0.98 -1.08 -9.17
C GLU A 56 1.27 0.36 -8.76
N ALA A 57 1.66 1.18 -9.75
CA ALA A 57 1.76 2.63 -9.62
C ALA A 57 0.42 3.26 -10.03
N VAL A 58 -0.13 4.12 -9.18
CA VAL A 58 -1.46 4.71 -9.35
C VAL A 58 -1.40 6.24 -9.48
N THR A 59 -2.42 6.81 -10.09
CA THR A 59 -2.58 8.26 -10.27
C THR A 59 -3.40 8.87 -9.13
N ALA A 60 -3.35 10.21 -9.01
CA ALA A 60 -4.15 10.97 -8.05
C ALA A 60 -5.66 10.70 -8.15
N ASP A 61 -6.17 10.32 -9.32
CA ASP A 61 -7.58 10.01 -9.54
C ASP A 61 -8.01 8.76 -8.76
N ILE A 62 -7.25 7.68 -8.88
CA ILE A 62 -7.50 6.42 -8.15
C ILE A 62 -7.39 6.65 -6.64
N LEU A 63 -6.37 7.40 -6.22
CA LEU A 63 -6.14 7.72 -4.81
C LEU A 63 -7.29 8.55 -4.22
N SER A 64 -7.77 9.53 -4.99
CA SER A 64 -8.93 10.35 -4.60
C SER A 64 -10.22 9.53 -4.57
N ALA A 65 -10.39 8.58 -5.51
CA ALA A 65 -11.55 7.68 -5.52
C ALA A 65 -11.59 6.76 -4.29
N GLN A 66 -10.41 6.39 -3.78
CA GLN A 66 -10.23 5.67 -2.51
C GLN A 66 -10.34 6.59 -1.27
N GLY A 67 -10.59 7.90 -1.47
CA GLY A 67 -10.75 8.88 -0.40
C GLY A 67 -9.45 9.26 0.30
N LEU A 68 -8.29 8.95 -0.28
CA LEU A 68 -7.00 9.33 0.28
C LEU A 68 -6.68 10.80 0.01
N GLN A 69 -5.72 11.31 0.77
CA GLN A 69 -5.06 12.59 0.55
C GLN A 69 -3.55 12.38 0.44
N PRO A 70 -2.79 13.34 -0.14
CA PRO A 70 -1.33 13.25 -0.21
C PRO A 70 -0.70 12.99 1.17
N GLY A 71 0.21 12.01 1.24
CA GLY A 71 0.83 11.57 2.49
C GLY A 71 -0.05 10.67 3.36
N GLN A 72 -1.13 10.10 2.80
CA GLN A 72 -1.94 9.10 3.48
C GLN A 72 -1.78 7.71 2.85
N ALA A 73 -1.96 6.69 3.68
CA ALA A 73 -2.12 5.31 3.26
C ALA A 73 -3.41 4.70 3.81
N SER A 74 -3.99 3.75 3.11
CA SER A 74 -5.20 3.03 3.50
C SER A 74 -5.17 1.61 2.97
N VAL A 75 -6.09 0.76 3.43
CA VAL A 75 -6.32 -0.55 2.82
C VAL A 75 -6.88 -0.31 1.42
N PHE A 76 -6.29 -0.95 0.42
CA PHE A 76 -6.77 -0.90 -0.95
C PHE A 76 -8.01 -1.79 -1.07
N GLN A 77 -9.13 -1.19 -1.47
CA GLN A 77 -10.35 -1.92 -1.78
C GLN A 77 -10.53 -1.91 -3.29
N GLU A 78 -10.45 -3.09 -3.90
CA GLU A 78 -10.72 -3.23 -5.33
C GLU A 78 -12.18 -2.82 -5.60
N PRO A 79 -12.45 -1.85 -6.48
CA PRO A 79 -13.81 -1.47 -6.81
C PRO A 79 -14.50 -2.62 -7.56
N ASP A 80 -15.64 -3.09 -7.04
CA ASP A 80 -16.55 -4.04 -7.71
C ASP A 80 -16.97 -3.60 -9.13
#